data_AF-A0A6P1Y2J7-F1
#
_entry.id   AF-A0A6P1Y2J7-F1
#
_cell.length_a   1.000
_cell.length_b   1.000
_cell.length_c   1.000
_cell.angle_alpha   90.00
_cell.angle_beta   90.00
_cell.angle_gamma   90.00
#
_symmetry.space_group_name_H-M   'P 1'
#
loop_
_entity.id
_entity.type
_entity.pdbx_description
1 polymer ?
#
loop_
_entity_poly.entity_id
_entity_poly.type
_entity_poly.pdbx_seq_one_letter_code
_entity_poly.pdbx_strand_id
1 'polypeptide(L)'
;MTSSKKLTAERIEAIKRQPIVYDDDIPEFTDEQLRQFKPAHPEHYVPSAVEKKQIQIGIDSDILAVLESFGTGYQNQINAILRKAVFG
;
A
#
# COMPACT_ATOMS: atom_id res chain seq x y z
N MET A 1 15.11 18.86 -14.60
CA MET A 1 13.80 18.19 -14.65
C MET A 1 13.94 16.98 -15.57
N THR A 2 14.17 15.79 -15.01
CA THR A 2 14.23 14.55 -15.80
C THR A 2 12.81 14.13 -16.15
N SER A 3 12.42 14.23 -17.43
CA SER A 3 11.16 13.70 -17.92
C SER A 3 11.06 12.21 -17.57
N SER A 4 10.13 11.86 -16.68
CA SER A 4 9.82 10.48 -16.33
C SER A 4 9.36 9.77 -17.60
N LYS A 5 10.21 8.89 -18.15
CA LYS A 5 9.81 7.99 -19.23
C LYS A 5 8.71 7.09 -18.67
N LYS A 6 7.48 7.31 -19.12
CA LYS A 6 6.34 6.47 -18.75
C LYS A 6 6.69 5.02 -19.06
N LEU A 7 6.42 4.13 -18.10
CA LEU A 7 6.67 2.70 -18.25
C LEU A 7 5.74 2.14 -19.34
N THR A 8 6.26 1.94 -20.55
CA THR A 8 5.51 1.36 -21.67
C THR A 8 5.45 -0.17 -21.56
N ALA A 9 4.44 -0.79 -22.16
CA ALA A 9 4.28 -2.25 -22.18
C ALA A 9 5.53 -2.96 -22.74
N GLU A 10 6.09 -2.43 -23.84
CA GLU A 10 7.33 -2.94 -24.44
C GLU A 10 8.53 -2.85 -23.48
N ARG A 11 8.63 -1.78 -22.68
CA ARG A 11 9.71 -1.63 -21.69
C ARG A 11 9.56 -2.64 -20.55
N ILE A 12 8.33 -2.97 -20.14
CA ILE A 12 8.07 -4.00 -19.12
C ILE A 12 8.49 -5.37 -19.64
N GLU A 13 8.14 -5.72 -20.88
CA GLU A 13 8.56 -6.99 -21.47
C GLU A 13 10.07 -7.10 -21.62
N ALA A 14 10.75 -6.02 -22.02
CA ALA A 14 12.21 -5.98 -22.09
C ALA A 14 12.86 -6.21 -20.71
N ILE A 15 12.31 -5.62 -19.64
CA ILE A 15 12.80 -5.82 -18.28
C ILE A 15 12.58 -7.26 -17.81
N LYS A 16 11.40 -7.85 -18.09
CA LYS A 16 11.09 -9.25 -17.73
C LYS A 16 12.02 -10.27 -18.38
N ARG A 17 12.56 -9.97 -19.57
CA ARG A 17 13.49 -10.84 -20.30
C ARG A 17 14.94 -10.70 -19.82
N GLN A 18 15.24 -9.70 -19.00
CA GLN A 18 16.59 -9.48 -18.50
C GLN A 18 16.88 -10.51 -17.39
N PRO A 19 17.99 -11.28 -17.47
CA PRO A 19 18.33 -12.24 -16.44
C PRO A 19 18.67 -11.51 -15.14
N ILE A 20 18.21 -12.07 -14.02
CA ILE A 20 18.62 -11.62 -12.69
C ILE A 20 20.03 -12.21 -12.46
N VAL A 21 20.99 -11.33 -12.19
CA VAL A 21 22.36 -11.72 -11.85
C VAL A 21 22.51 -11.54 -10.35
N TYR A 22 22.82 -12.62 -9.66
CA TYR A 22 23.17 -12.61 -8.25
C TYR A 22 24.69 -12.60 -8.13
N ASP A 23 25.21 -11.76 -7.26
CA ASP A 23 26.64 -11.61 -6.97
C ASP A 23 26.87 -11.53 -5.46
N ASP A 24 28.12 -11.32 -5.03
CA ASP A 24 28.45 -11.22 -3.61
C ASP A 24 27.78 -10.02 -2.92
N ASP A 25 27.44 -8.96 -3.66
CA ASP A 25 26.73 -7.79 -3.15
C ASP A 25 25.20 -7.98 -3.17
N ILE A 26 24.68 -8.84 -4.05
CA ILE A 26 23.26 -9.16 -4.26
C ILE A 26 23.06 -10.68 -4.16
N PRO A 27 23.16 -11.26 -2.95
CA PRO A 27 22.97 -12.69 -2.74
C PRO A 27 21.51 -13.09 -2.97
N GLU A 28 21.31 -14.32 -3.41
CA GLU A 28 19.98 -14.92 -3.53
C GLU A 28 19.48 -15.34 -2.14
N PHE A 29 18.28 -14.90 -1.75
CA PHE A 29 17.71 -15.25 -0.45
C PHE A 29 16.97 -16.58 -0.52
N THR A 30 17.19 -17.43 0.49
CA THR A 30 16.40 -18.65 0.66
C THR A 30 14.99 -18.34 1.20
N ASP A 31 14.04 -19.24 0.95
CA ASP A 31 12.67 -19.12 1.47
C ASP A 31 12.64 -19.00 3.00
N GLU A 32 13.57 -19.66 3.69
CA GLU A 32 13.68 -19.58 5.15
C GLU A 32 14.12 -18.20 5.63
N GLN A 33 15.05 -17.55 4.92
CA GLN A 33 15.49 -16.19 5.22
C GLN A 33 14.40 -15.17 4.91
N LEU A 34 13.68 -15.33 3.79
CA LEU A 34 12.55 -14.46 3.44
C LEU A 34 11.44 -14.49 4.48
N ARG A 35 11.16 -15.66 5.08
CA ARG A 35 10.18 -15.79 6.18
C ARG A 35 10.54 -15.01 7.43
N GLN A 36 11.83 -14.71 7.63
CA GLN A 36 12.28 -13.92 8.78
C GLN A 36 12.10 -12.43 8.57
N PHE A 37 11.86 -11.98 7.33
CA PHE A 37 11.73 -10.56 7.02
C PHE A 37 10.44 -10.03 7.64
N LYS A 38 10.62 -9.07 8.55
CA LYS A 38 9.53 -8.34 9.19
C LYS A 38 9.48 -6.92 8.61
N PRO A 39 8.29 -6.30 8.55
CA PRO A 39 8.18 -4.90 8.18
C PRO A 39 9.07 -4.05 9.09
N ALA A 40 9.86 -3.15 8.50
CA ALA A 40 10.72 -2.24 9.26
C ALA A 40 9.90 -1.29 10.17
N HIS A 41 8.67 -0.99 9.76
CA HIS A 41 7.70 -0.17 10.50
C HIS A 41 6.40 -0.97 10.72
N PRO A 42 6.36 -1.87 11.71
CA PRO A 42 5.19 -2.69 11.98
C PRO A 42 3.94 -1.84 12.32
N GLU A 43 4.12 -0.65 12.90
CA GLU A 43 3.04 0.31 13.22
C GLU A 43 2.29 0.84 11.99
N HIS A 44 2.95 0.83 10.82
CA HIS A 44 2.36 1.26 9.54
C HIS A 44 2.03 0.08 8.63
N TYR A 45 2.44 -1.12 9.02
CA TYR A 45 2.13 -2.34 8.31
C TYR A 45 0.72 -2.80 8.68
N VAL A 46 -0.26 -2.31 7.92
CA VAL A 46 -1.59 -2.92 7.93
C VAL A 46 -1.51 -4.19 7.12
N PRO A 47 -1.78 -5.38 7.69
CA PRO A 47 -1.81 -6.61 6.91
C PRO A 47 -2.76 -6.40 5.73
N SER A 48 -2.27 -6.63 4.52
CA SER A 48 -3.01 -6.56 3.26
C SER A 48 -4.27 -7.45 3.25
N ALA A 49 -4.42 -8.30 4.27
CA ALA A 49 -5.47 -9.30 4.45
C ALA A 49 -6.81 -8.74 4.98
N VAL A 50 -6.94 -7.44 5.25
CA VAL A 50 -8.27 -6.89 5.58
C VAL A 50 -9.05 -6.66 4.29
N GLU A 51 -9.86 -7.64 3.89
CA GLU A 51 -10.79 -7.53 2.79
C GLU A 51 -11.74 -6.33 3.01
N LYS A 52 -11.60 -5.31 2.17
CA LYS A 52 -12.52 -4.16 2.19
C LYS A 52 -13.85 -4.61 1.58
N LYS A 53 -14.91 -4.60 2.39
CA LYS A 53 -16.27 -4.77 1.89
C LYS A 53 -16.86 -3.42 1.55
N GLN A 54 -17.33 -3.27 0.31
CA GLN A 54 -18.05 -2.08 -0.12
C GLN A 54 -19.52 -2.21 0.30
N ILE A 55 -19.96 -1.31 1.16
CA ILE A 55 -21.35 -1.22 1.63
C ILE A 55 -21.84 0.22 1.47
N GLN A 56 -23.16 0.40 1.41
CA GLN A 56 -23.78 1.72 1.45
C GLN A 56 -24.14 2.03 2.90
N ILE A 57 -23.58 3.10 3.45
CA ILE A 57 -23.89 3.62 4.79
C ILE A 57 -24.25 5.10 4.68
N GLY A 58 -25.20 5.55 5.50
CA GLY A 58 -25.46 6.97 5.69
C GLY A 58 -24.45 7.56 6.70
N ILE A 59 -23.93 8.74 6.40
CA ILE A 59 -23.12 9.56 7.31
C ILE A 59 -23.82 10.91 7.44
N ASP A 60 -23.89 11.45 8.65
CA ASP A 60 -24.47 12.78 8.89
C ASP A 60 -23.75 13.85 8.07
N SER A 61 -24.49 14.83 7.57
CA SER A 61 -24.00 15.80 6.59
C SER A 61 -22.96 16.76 7.16
N ASP A 62 -23.06 17.08 8.45
CA ASP A 62 -22.09 17.89 9.19
C ASP A 62 -20.77 17.15 9.39
N ILE A 63 -20.82 15.86 9.74
CA ILE A 63 -19.64 15.01 9.86
C ILE A 63 -18.95 14.87 8.50
N LEU A 64 -19.72 14.64 7.43
CA LEU A 64 -19.16 14.54 6.08
C LEU A 64 -18.46 15.83 5.66
N ALA A 65 -19.08 17.00 5.89
CA ALA A 65 -18.48 18.29 5.57
C ALA A 65 -17.15 18.53 6.30
N VAL A 66 -17.08 18.15 7.59
CA VAL A 66 -15.83 18.21 8.36
C VAL A 66 -14.78 17.27 7.77
N LEU A 67 -15.16 16.05 7.41
CA LEU A 67 -14.23 15.07 6.82
C LEU A 67 -13.69 15.50 5.46
N GLU A 68 -14.54 16.05 4.60
CA GLU A 68 -14.15 16.58 3.29
C GLU A 68 -13.20 17.79 3.40
N SER A 69 -13.30 18.56 4.49
CA SER A 69 -12.38 19.69 4.76
C SER A 69 -10.92 19.26 4.93
N PHE A 70 -10.66 17.99 5.29
CA PHE A 70 -9.31 17.43 5.39
C PHE A 70 -8.71 17.01 4.02
N GLY A 71 -9.47 17.15 2.93
CA GLY A 71 -9.01 16.91 1.56
C GLY A 71 -9.38 15.54 0.98
N THR A 72 -8.68 15.15 -0.10
CA THR A 72 -8.99 13.97 -0.93
C THR A 72 -8.84 12.61 -0.22
N GLY A 73 -8.27 12.60 0.99
CA GLY A 73 -8.07 11.40 1.81
C GLY A 73 -9.24 11.03 2.74
N TYR A 74 -10.35 11.78 2.72
CA TYR A 74 -11.40 11.65 3.73
C TYR A 74 -12.00 10.22 3.84
N GLN A 75 -12.09 9.46 2.76
CA GLN A 75 -12.57 8.07 2.78
C GLN A 75 -11.63 7.14 3.57
N ASN A 76 -10.32 7.33 3.42
CA ASN A 76 -9.34 6.59 4.21
C ASN A 76 -9.39 7.03 5.68
N GLN A 77 -9.65 8.32 5.93
CA GLN A 77 -9.81 8.88 7.27
C GLN A 77 -11.02 8.30 7.99
N ILE A 78 -12.16 8.13 7.30
CA ILE A 78 -13.35 7.44 7.84
C ILE A 78 -12.96 6.05 8.33
N ASN A 79 -12.28 5.26 7.50
CA ASN A 79 -11.88 3.91 7.88
C ASN A 79 -10.87 3.90 9.04
N ALA A 80 -9.96 4.88 9.11
CA ALA A 80 -9.02 5.03 10.22
C ALA A 80 -9.74 5.36 11.54
N ILE A 81 -10.72 6.28 11.52
CA ILE A 81 -11.54 6.63 12.68
C ILE A 81 -12.35 5.42 13.14
N LEU A 82 -12.99 4.70 12.22
CA LEU A 82 -13.75 3.50 12.53
C LEU A 82 -12.86 2.41 13.14
N ARG A 83 -11.67 2.18 12.58
CA ARG A 83 -10.71 1.23 13.15
C ARG A 83 -10.30 1.61 14.56
N LYS A 84 -10.00 2.89 14.80
CA LYS A 84 -9.65 3.39 16.13
C LYS A 84 -10.80 3.23 17.13
N ALA A 85 -12.03 3.48 16.70
CA ALA A 85 -13.21 3.33 17.55
C ALA A 85 -13.51 1.86 17.90
N VAL A 86 -13.25 0.93 16.98
CA VAL A 86 -13.55 -0.51 17.15
C VAL A 86 -12.42 -1.26 17.84
N PHE A 87 -11.16 -0.94 17.54
CA PHE A 87 -9.99 -1.70 17.98
C PHE A 87 -9.08 -0.96 18.99
N GLY A 88 -9.34 0.33 19.27
CA GLY A 88 -8.51 1.18 20.15
C GLY A 88 -7.41 1.94 19.41
#